data_AF-A0A8H7DP33-F1
#
_entry.id   AF-A0A8H7DP33-F1
#
_cell.length_a   1.000
_cell.length_b   1.000
_cell.length_c   1.000
_cell.angle_alpha   90.00
_cell.angle_beta   90.00
_cell.angle_gamma   90.00
#
_symmetry.space_group_name_H-M   'P 1'
#
loop_
_entity.id
_entity.type
_entity.pdbx_description
1 polymer ?
#
loop_
_entity_poly.entity_id
_entity_poly.type
_entity_poly.pdbx_seq_one_letter_code
_entity_poly.pdbx_strand_id
1 'polypeptide(L)'
;MDTITLVSDISDIAPEHFQLLIPVLYAVLDPARISTILSRFDSSGWPSIKANIVEAYACLRGMSQFFNAISPGACIDLWQHVWPWIKFLDEFDGCLPIKEVLPVQVRYAASSTVFEELVTRTGGTRTDLASVVISLIKHVLPKPDSPVTSQTISHLVGTLYIISTRNCPSADHSFTGAVSQHPGLCTDCAESLFLCPSGSNTVIPPTWLPESLRAGLLDILFTPHHQEAISISVVTLLEKVFIPGTVYRSVLEQLRTSLAQVRDRDAAAIFDNAALLARWESFVKLVDYRLSILDQYTSGALAVPRACDDLECGKICSKQELKRCSGCLTGYYCSPICQGNDWQRGGHRQTCDDLSLRRIKYSHIPSGDRSFLRTLVYHEYTTRREEIAEKQLLFIRQHPGEVPYTMFAYLRSTCEITIGSLGNASDFEFEADRTWRSGGRIQLHLVKILEGTVGQSREFSCWPFPLRVSD
;
A
#
# COMPACT_ATOMS: atom_id res chain seq x y z
N MET A 1 -9.90 -47.50 0.31
CA MET A 1 -10.18 -46.27 1.07
C MET A 1 -10.86 -45.36 0.08
N ASP A 2 -12.14 -45.05 0.27
CA ASP A 2 -12.83 -44.16 -0.67
C ASP A 2 -12.15 -42.79 -0.64
N THR A 3 -11.95 -42.16 -1.80
CA THR A 3 -11.20 -40.89 -1.89
C THR A 3 -11.79 -39.80 -1.00
N ILE A 4 -13.09 -39.88 -0.73
CA ILE A 4 -13.81 -38.99 0.19
C ILE A 4 -13.30 -39.15 1.63
N THR A 5 -13.00 -40.38 2.08
CA THR A 5 -12.43 -40.65 3.41
C THR A 5 -10.99 -40.17 3.51
N LEU A 6 -10.23 -40.28 2.42
CA LEU A 6 -8.84 -39.81 2.40
C LEU A 6 -8.77 -38.28 2.59
N VAL A 7 -9.71 -37.53 2.02
CA VAL A 7 -9.70 -36.06 1.99
C VAL A 7 -10.33 -35.43 3.24
N SER A 8 -11.21 -36.13 3.96
CA SER A 8 -11.70 -35.68 5.28
C SER A 8 -10.62 -35.76 6.37
N ASP A 9 -9.69 -36.71 6.25
CA ASP A 9 -8.68 -37.03 7.26
C ASP A 9 -7.33 -36.34 6.99
N ILE A 10 -7.32 -35.48 5.97
CA ILE A 10 -6.16 -34.74 5.52
C ILE A 10 -5.56 -33.84 6.63
N SER A 11 -6.37 -33.40 7.60
CA SER A 11 -5.89 -32.62 8.76
C SER A 11 -4.96 -33.40 9.67
N ASP A 12 -4.97 -34.74 9.61
CA ASP A 12 -4.18 -35.62 10.45
C ASP A 12 -2.86 -36.04 9.78
N ILE A 13 -2.64 -35.62 8.53
CA ILE A 13 -1.41 -35.90 7.79
C ILE A 13 -0.33 -34.91 8.24
N ALA A 14 0.82 -35.44 8.67
CA ALA A 14 1.96 -34.63 9.06
C ALA A 14 2.52 -33.81 7.89
N PRO A 15 3.00 -32.57 8.09
CA PRO A 15 3.36 -31.67 7.00
C PRO A 15 4.40 -32.15 6.00
N GLU A 16 5.34 -32.96 6.47
CA GLU A 16 6.35 -33.62 5.66
C GLU A 16 5.78 -34.59 4.61
N HIS A 17 4.56 -35.09 4.81
CA HIS A 17 3.91 -36.04 3.89
C HIS A 17 3.01 -35.37 2.85
N PHE A 18 2.80 -34.05 2.90
CA PHE A 18 1.93 -33.34 1.96
C PHE A 18 2.40 -33.43 0.51
N GLN A 19 3.69 -33.62 0.26
CA GLN A 19 4.20 -33.83 -1.10
C GLN A 19 3.65 -35.11 -1.74
N LEU A 20 3.28 -36.12 -0.95
CA LEU A 20 2.68 -37.37 -1.44
C LEU A 20 1.23 -37.18 -1.90
N LEU A 21 0.57 -36.10 -1.48
CA LEU A 21 -0.81 -35.78 -1.87
C LEU A 21 -0.88 -34.99 -3.18
N ILE A 22 0.22 -34.42 -3.65
CA ILE A 22 0.24 -33.61 -4.87
C ILE A 22 -0.33 -34.40 -6.06
N PRO A 23 0.11 -35.63 -6.39
CA PRO A 23 -0.46 -36.38 -7.52
C PRO A 23 -1.96 -36.64 -7.39
N VAL A 24 -2.46 -36.82 -6.15
CA VAL A 24 -3.90 -36.99 -5.88
C VAL A 24 -4.65 -35.70 -6.17
N LEU A 25 -4.12 -34.54 -5.76
CA LEU A 25 -4.71 -33.23 -6.08
C LEU A 25 -4.78 -33.00 -7.60
N TYR A 26 -3.72 -33.34 -8.35
CA TYR A 26 -3.72 -33.23 -9.82
C TYR A 26 -4.77 -34.12 -10.47
N ALA A 27 -4.91 -35.37 -10.01
CA ALA A 27 -5.90 -36.30 -10.53
C ALA A 27 -7.34 -35.92 -10.16
N VAL A 28 -7.54 -35.39 -8.95
CA VAL A 28 -8.86 -34.96 -8.49
C VAL A 28 -9.30 -33.68 -9.18
N LEU A 29 -8.38 -32.73 -9.32
CA LEU A 29 -8.63 -31.41 -9.92
C LEU A 29 -8.32 -31.36 -11.41
N ASP A 30 -8.26 -32.50 -12.11
CA ASP A 30 -8.10 -32.51 -13.56
C ASP A 30 -9.29 -31.82 -14.25
N PRO A 31 -9.07 -30.75 -15.05
CA PRO A 31 -10.14 -30.07 -15.77
C PRO A 31 -10.94 -30.99 -16.71
N ALA A 32 -10.37 -32.08 -17.22
CA ALA A 32 -11.09 -33.04 -18.07
C ALA A 32 -12.26 -33.73 -17.33
N ARG A 33 -12.20 -33.81 -15.99
CA ARG A 33 -13.29 -34.32 -15.16
C ARG A 33 -14.50 -33.41 -15.20
N ILE A 34 -14.33 -32.09 -15.34
CA ILE A 34 -15.43 -31.13 -15.50
C ILE A 34 -16.22 -31.43 -16.76
N SER A 35 -15.54 -31.62 -17.90
CA SER A 35 -16.19 -31.98 -19.16
C SER A 35 -16.94 -33.32 -19.06
N THR A 36 -16.36 -34.29 -18.33
CA THR A 36 -17.02 -35.57 -18.06
C THR A 36 -18.28 -35.39 -17.24
N ILE A 37 -18.25 -34.56 -16.19
CA ILE A 37 -19.42 -34.22 -15.36
C ILE A 37 -20.51 -33.55 -16.21
N LEU A 38 -20.14 -32.56 -17.03
CA LEU A 38 -21.08 -31.84 -17.90
C LEU A 38 -21.74 -32.77 -18.92
N SER A 39 -20.99 -33.68 -19.56
CA SER A 39 -21.55 -34.65 -20.52
C SER A 39 -22.53 -35.66 -19.91
N ARG A 40 -22.39 -35.89 -18.60
CA ARG A 40 -23.17 -36.86 -17.83
C ARG A 40 -24.37 -36.25 -17.12
N PHE A 41 -24.43 -34.93 -17.11
CA PHE A 41 -25.45 -34.14 -16.43
C PHE A 41 -26.87 -34.50 -16.89
N ASP A 42 -27.03 -34.86 -18.17
CA ASP A 42 -28.33 -35.21 -18.77
C ASP A 42 -28.68 -36.71 -18.71
N SER A 43 -27.72 -37.60 -18.39
CA SER A 43 -27.86 -39.04 -18.66
C SER A 43 -27.56 -39.98 -17.49
N SER A 44 -26.69 -39.59 -16.56
CA SER A 44 -26.31 -40.42 -15.41
C SER A 44 -26.85 -39.82 -14.13
N GLY A 45 -27.56 -40.63 -13.33
CA GLY A 45 -28.20 -40.15 -12.10
C GLY A 45 -27.28 -39.33 -11.20
N TRP A 46 -27.88 -38.33 -10.55
CA TRP A 46 -27.25 -37.36 -9.65
C TRP A 46 -26.19 -37.89 -8.66
N PRO A 47 -26.29 -39.11 -8.07
CA PRO A 47 -25.33 -39.58 -7.06
C PRO A 47 -23.87 -39.65 -7.54
N SER A 48 -23.62 -40.03 -8.80
CA SER A 48 -22.24 -40.14 -9.32
C SER A 48 -21.61 -38.76 -9.58
N ILE A 49 -22.41 -37.79 -10.05
CA ILE A 49 -21.97 -36.40 -10.24
C ILE A 49 -21.68 -35.76 -8.88
N LYS A 50 -22.56 -35.97 -7.89
CA LYS A 50 -22.39 -35.47 -6.52
C LYS A 50 -21.08 -35.93 -5.90
N ALA A 51 -20.70 -37.21 -6.06
CA ALA A 51 -19.46 -37.74 -5.53
C ALA A 51 -18.21 -37.02 -6.08
N ASN A 52 -18.15 -36.80 -7.40
CA ASN A 52 -17.02 -36.11 -8.04
C ASN A 52 -16.89 -34.65 -7.58
N ILE A 53 -18.01 -33.95 -7.42
CA ILE A 53 -18.03 -32.55 -6.99
C ILE A 53 -17.59 -32.43 -5.53
N VAL A 54 -18.07 -33.33 -4.67
CA VAL A 54 -17.68 -33.37 -3.26
C VAL A 54 -16.18 -33.65 -3.11
N GLU A 55 -15.65 -34.57 -3.90
CA GLU A 55 -14.22 -34.91 -3.92
C GLU A 55 -13.35 -33.71 -4.35
N ALA A 56 -13.69 -33.07 -5.48
CA ALA A 56 -12.96 -31.88 -5.96
C ALA A 56 -13.00 -30.74 -4.94
N TYR A 57 -14.17 -30.49 -4.36
CA TYR A 57 -14.32 -29.47 -3.34
C TYR A 57 -13.49 -29.76 -2.08
N ALA A 58 -13.50 -31.00 -1.61
CA ALA A 58 -12.76 -31.40 -0.43
C ALA A 58 -11.24 -31.21 -0.66
N CYS A 59 -10.75 -31.49 -1.87
CA CYS A 59 -9.37 -31.16 -2.27
C CYS A 59 -9.09 -29.66 -2.21
N LEU A 60 -9.95 -28.81 -2.81
CA LEU A 60 -9.79 -27.35 -2.79
C LEU A 60 -9.75 -26.79 -1.35
N ARG A 61 -10.55 -27.36 -0.44
CA ARG A 61 -10.56 -26.96 0.97
C ARG A 61 -9.25 -27.33 1.67
N GLY A 62 -8.79 -28.57 1.48
CA GLY A 62 -7.56 -29.07 2.07
C GLY A 62 -6.32 -28.29 1.63
N MET A 63 -6.30 -27.79 0.39
CA MET A 63 -5.14 -27.10 -0.18
C MET A 63 -4.61 -25.93 0.66
N SER A 64 -5.50 -25.19 1.35
CA SER A 64 -5.09 -24.08 2.24
C SER A 64 -4.08 -24.50 3.32
N GLN A 65 -4.12 -25.76 3.76
CA GLN A 65 -3.24 -26.30 4.80
C GLN A 65 -1.86 -26.72 4.26
N PHE A 66 -1.68 -26.85 2.93
CA PHE A 66 -0.48 -27.46 2.33
C PHE A 66 0.35 -26.53 1.47
N PHE A 67 -0.11 -25.31 1.22
CA PHE A 67 0.65 -24.36 0.40
C PHE A 67 2.09 -24.15 0.88
N ASN A 68 2.30 -24.17 2.20
CA ASN A 68 3.63 -24.03 2.77
C ASN A 68 4.58 -25.17 2.38
N ALA A 69 4.05 -26.36 2.08
CA ALA A 69 4.81 -27.54 1.67
C ALA A 69 4.97 -27.71 0.15
N ILE A 70 4.19 -26.97 -0.65
CA ILE A 70 4.26 -27.01 -2.12
C ILE A 70 5.33 -26.03 -2.61
N SER A 71 6.19 -26.45 -3.53
CA SER A 71 7.19 -25.56 -4.12
C SER A 71 6.50 -24.49 -5.00
N PRO A 72 7.06 -23.26 -5.12
CA PRO A 72 6.45 -22.21 -5.93
C PRO A 72 6.18 -22.61 -7.39
N GLY A 73 7.03 -23.45 -8.00
CA GLY A 73 6.82 -23.98 -9.35
C GLY A 73 5.61 -24.92 -9.43
N ALA A 74 5.47 -25.84 -8.48
CA ALA A 74 4.32 -26.74 -8.40
C ALA A 74 3.01 -25.99 -8.10
N CYS A 75 3.07 -24.84 -7.43
CA CYS A 75 1.93 -23.95 -7.23
C CYS A 75 1.39 -23.38 -8.55
N ILE A 76 2.27 -22.99 -9.49
CA ILE A 76 1.87 -22.48 -10.81
C ILE A 76 1.14 -23.57 -11.60
N ASP A 77 1.72 -24.76 -11.64
CA ASP A 77 1.15 -25.89 -12.38
C ASP A 77 -0.18 -26.33 -11.75
N LEU A 78 -0.26 -26.42 -10.42
CA LEU A 78 -1.48 -26.81 -9.71
C LEU A 78 -2.61 -25.80 -9.92
N TRP A 79 -2.28 -24.51 -10.12
CA TRP A 79 -3.29 -23.49 -10.43
C TRP A 79 -4.04 -23.77 -11.73
N GLN A 80 -3.38 -24.33 -12.74
CA GLN A 80 -4.03 -24.70 -14.01
C GLN A 80 -5.11 -25.78 -13.82
N HIS A 81 -5.01 -26.56 -12.75
CA HIS A 81 -5.98 -27.57 -12.35
C HIS A 81 -7.06 -26.99 -11.43
N VAL A 82 -6.67 -26.17 -10.46
CA VAL A 82 -7.59 -25.53 -9.49
C VAL A 82 -8.55 -24.54 -10.16
N TRP A 83 -8.06 -23.71 -11.06
CA TRP A 83 -8.83 -22.59 -11.61
C TRP A 83 -10.08 -23.02 -12.39
N PRO A 84 -10.01 -24.01 -13.31
CA PRO A 84 -11.20 -24.52 -14.00
C PRO A 84 -12.27 -25.05 -13.05
N TRP A 85 -11.86 -25.67 -11.93
CA TRP A 85 -12.80 -26.17 -10.92
C TRP A 85 -13.45 -25.04 -10.12
N ILE A 86 -12.70 -24.01 -9.73
CA ILE A 86 -13.28 -22.82 -9.09
C ILE A 86 -14.32 -22.19 -10.03
N LYS A 87 -13.98 -22.01 -11.31
CA LYS A 87 -14.89 -21.45 -12.31
C LYS A 87 -16.14 -22.32 -12.52
N PHE A 88 -15.98 -23.65 -12.60
CA PHE A 88 -17.10 -24.58 -12.73
C PHE A 88 -18.02 -24.53 -11.51
N LEU A 89 -17.48 -24.56 -10.30
CA LEU A 89 -18.27 -24.50 -9.08
C LEU A 89 -19.02 -23.16 -8.97
N ASP A 90 -18.39 -22.07 -9.38
CA ASP A 90 -18.97 -20.72 -9.42
C ASP A 90 -20.12 -20.63 -10.45
N GLU A 91 -19.89 -21.09 -11.67
CA GLU A 91 -20.87 -21.05 -12.77
C GLU A 91 -22.14 -21.87 -12.46
N PHE A 92 -21.99 -22.98 -11.73
CA PHE A 92 -23.08 -23.91 -11.45
C PHE A 92 -23.60 -23.86 -9.99
N ASP A 93 -23.17 -22.91 -9.16
CA ASP A 93 -23.54 -22.83 -7.72
C ASP A 93 -25.07 -22.84 -7.48
N GLY A 94 -25.84 -22.29 -8.42
CA GLY A 94 -27.31 -22.27 -8.38
C GLY A 94 -27.99 -23.58 -8.78
N CYS A 95 -27.31 -24.43 -9.56
CA CYS A 95 -27.85 -25.66 -10.14
C CYS A 95 -27.37 -26.91 -9.38
N LEU A 96 -26.28 -26.80 -8.63
CA LEU A 96 -25.74 -27.89 -7.86
C LEU A 96 -26.44 -27.92 -6.48
N PRO A 97 -27.00 -29.05 -6.01
CA PRO A 97 -27.43 -29.27 -4.62
C PRO A 97 -26.22 -29.39 -3.66
N ILE A 98 -25.23 -28.52 -3.84
CA ILE A 98 -24.11 -28.30 -2.91
C ILE A 98 -24.62 -27.65 -1.62
N LYS A 99 -25.75 -26.91 -1.69
CA LYS A 99 -26.35 -26.24 -0.52
C LYS A 99 -26.69 -27.19 0.63
N GLU A 100 -27.00 -28.45 0.32
CA GLU A 100 -27.27 -29.49 1.33
C GLU A 100 -25.99 -30.09 1.93
N VAL A 101 -24.86 -29.95 1.23
CA VAL A 101 -23.61 -30.60 1.60
C VAL A 101 -22.65 -29.61 2.28
N LEU A 102 -22.68 -28.33 1.90
CA LEU A 102 -21.67 -27.34 2.29
C LEU A 102 -22.24 -25.92 2.53
N PRO A 103 -22.04 -25.35 3.73
CA PRO A 103 -22.38 -23.96 4.02
C PRO A 103 -21.63 -22.97 3.11
N VAL A 104 -22.29 -21.88 2.73
CA VAL A 104 -21.75 -20.78 1.89
C VAL A 104 -20.39 -20.28 2.41
N GLN A 105 -20.22 -20.18 3.74
CA GLN A 105 -18.98 -19.68 4.36
C GLN A 105 -17.76 -20.56 4.09
N VAL A 106 -17.94 -21.87 3.93
CA VAL A 106 -16.84 -22.83 3.72
C VAL A 106 -16.34 -22.75 2.27
N ARG A 107 -17.22 -22.40 1.31
CA ARG A 107 -16.89 -22.31 -0.14
C ARG A 107 -15.87 -21.22 -0.46
N TYR A 108 -15.98 -20.07 0.21
CA TYR A 108 -15.13 -18.91 -0.07
C TYR A 108 -13.85 -18.85 0.76
N ALA A 109 -13.83 -19.48 1.94
CA ALA A 109 -12.61 -19.59 2.77
C ALA A 109 -11.52 -20.44 2.10
N ALA A 110 -11.92 -21.52 1.43
CA ALA A 110 -11.02 -22.36 0.65
C ALA A 110 -10.44 -21.58 -0.54
N SER A 111 -11.27 -20.92 -1.34
CA SER A 111 -10.82 -20.17 -2.52
C SER A 111 -9.95 -18.96 -2.17
N SER A 112 -10.25 -18.21 -1.10
CA SER A 112 -9.46 -17.00 -0.77
C SER A 112 -8.10 -17.32 -0.16
N THR A 113 -8.01 -18.31 0.73
CA THR A 113 -6.71 -18.70 1.33
C THR A 113 -5.79 -19.32 0.28
N VAL A 114 -6.36 -20.13 -0.62
CA VAL A 114 -5.68 -20.66 -1.81
C VAL A 114 -5.20 -19.54 -2.72
N PHE A 115 -6.02 -18.51 -2.93
CA PHE A 115 -5.75 -17.39 -3.82
C PHE A 115 -4.68 -16.43 -3.29
N GLU A 116 -4.74 -16.02 -2.01
CA GLU A 116 -3.74 -15.15 -1.38
C GLU A 116 -2.33 -15.75 -1.44
N GLU A 117 -2.21 -17.03 -1.12
CA GLU A 117 -0.92 -17.73 -1.07
C GLU A 117 -0.39 -18.05 -2.48
N LEU A 118 -1.27 -18.36 -3.44
CA LEU A 118 -0.88 -18.54 -4.84
C LEU A 118 -0.43 -17.25 -5.49
N VAL A 119 -1.14 -16.15 -5.26
CA VAL A 119 -0.77 -14.85 -5.84
C VAL A 119 0.57 -14.37 -5.31
N THR A 120 0.80 -14.58 -4.01
CA THR A 120 2.08 -14.29 -3.36
C THR A 120 3.23 -15.11 -3.95
N ARG A 121 2.98 -16.36 -4.40
CA ARG A 121 4.03 -17.30 -4.83
C ARG A 121 4.23 -17.47 -6.34
N THR A 122 3.19 -17.28 -7.16
CA THR A 122 3.17 -17.75 -8.57
C THR A 122 3.33 -16.65 -9.62
N GLY A 123 3.04 -15.40 -9.29
CA GLY A 123 3.15 -14.30 -10.25
C GLY A 123 2.32 -14.46 -11.54
N GLY A 124 1.13 -15.08 -11.47
CA GLY A 124 0.25 -15.45 -12.61
C GLY A 124 -0.15 -14.34 -13.60
N THR A 125 -0.81 -14.74 -14.71
CA THR A 125 -1.17 -13.84 -15.83
C THR A 125 -2.39 -12.95 -15.54
N ARG A 126 -2.42 -11.75 -16.14
CA ARG A 126 -3.36 -10.66 -15.83
C ARG A 126 -4.83 -10.98 -16.15
N THR A 127 -5.08 -11.79 -17.17
CA THR A 127 -6.41 -12.02 -17.74
C THR A 127 -7.23 -13.01 -16.90
N ASP A 128 -6.57 -14.04 -16.36
CA ASP A 128 -7.19 -15.02 -15.48
C ASP A 128 -7.65 -14.34 -14.19
N LEU A 129 -6.79 -13.50 -13.62
CA LEU A 129 -7.01 -12.82 -12.35
C LEU A 129 -8.21 -11.86 -12.39
N ALA A 130 -8.36 -11.08 -13.46
CA ALA A 130 -9.52 -10.20 -13.67
C ALA A 130 -10.84 -10.98 -13.81
N SER A 131 -10.83 -12.13 -14.49
CA SER A 131 -12.03 -12.98 -14.62
C SER A 131 -12.47 -13.60 -13.29
N VAL A 132 -11.50 -13.96 -12.44
CA VAL A 132 -11.73 -14.47 -11.07
C VAL A 132 -12.41 -13.42 -10.22
N VAL A 133 -11.89 -12.20 -10.22
CA VAL A 133 -12.40 -11.12 -9.37
C VAL A 133 -13.83 -10.74 -9.76
N ILE A 134 -14.13 -10.69 -11.07
CA ILE A 134 -15.47 -10.37 -11.56
C ILE A 134 -16.47 -11.47 -11.15
N SER A 135 -16.08 -12.75 -11.16
CA SER A 135 -16.91 -13.84 -10.63
C SER A 135 -17.05 -13.78 -9.10
N LEU A 136 -15.94 -13.53 -8.38
CA LEU A 136 -15.93 -13.43 -6.92
C LEU A 136 -16.81 -12.27 -6.42
N ILE A 137 -16.74 -11.09 -7.06
CA ILE A 137 -17.59 -9.94 -6.74
C ILE A 137 -19.06 -10.23 -7.02
N LYS A 138 -19.39 -10.96 -8.10
CA LYS A 138 -20.77 -11.33 -8.43
C LYS A 138 -21.41 -12.31 -7.42
N HIS A 139 -20.60 -13.11 -6.74
CA HIS A 139 -21.08 -14.22 -5.89
C HIS A 139 -20.85 -14.03 -4.38
N VAL A 140 -19.83 -13.28 -3.97
CA VAL A 140 -19.51 -12.93 -2.58
C VAL A 140 -20.38 -11.79 -2.06
N LEU A 141 -20.87 -10.94 -2.96
CA LEU A 141 -21.91 -9.98 -2.64
C LEU A 141 -23.25 -10.73 -2.46
N PRO A 142 -23.81 -10.80 -1.25
CA PRO A 142 -25.01 -11.60 -1.03
C PRO A 142 -26.18 -11.04 -1.84
N LYS A 143 -27.17 -11.88 -2.15
CA LYS A 143 -28.51 -11.39 -2.53
C LYS A 143 -28.97 -10.32 -1.52
N PRO A 144 -29.76 -9.32 -1.92
CA PRO A 144 -30.03 -8.07 -1.19
C PRO A 144 -30.33 -8.18 0.32
N ASP A 145 -30.77 -9.35 0.79
CA ASP A 145 -31.28 -9.56 2.15
C ASP A 145 -30.36 -10.35 3.10
N SER A 146 -29.14 -10.76 2.71
CA SER A 146 -28.24 -11.51 3.62
C SER A 146 -27.16 -10.64 4.27
N PRO A 147 -26.87 -10.81 5.58
CA PRO A 147 -25.86 -10.02 6.28
C PRO A 147 -24.45 -10.36 5.80
N VAL A 148 -23.69 -9.32 5.45
CA VAL A 148 -22.27 -9.42 5.07
C VAL A 148 -21.42 -9.64 6.32
N THR A 149 -20.53 -10.63 6.30
CA THR A 149 -19.61 -10.91 7.42
C THR A 149 -18.23 -10.27 7.19
N SER A 150 -17.50 -9.98 8.27
CA SER A 150 -16.13 -9.43 8.23
C SER A 150 -15.15 -10.29 7.41
N GLN A 151 -15.37 -11.60 7.34
CA GLN A 151 -14.58 -12.53 6.54
C GLN A 151 -14.82 -12.40 5.03
N THR A 152 -16.07 -12.12 4.63
CA THR A 152 -16.49 -11.87 3.24
C THR A 152 -15.82 -10.60 2.69
N ILE A 153 -15.70 -9.60 3.56
CA ILE A 153 -15.08 -8.29 3.36
C ILE A 153 -13.55 -8.41 3.17
N SER A 154 -12.87 -9.20 4.01
CA SER A 154 -11.42 -9.45 3.89
C SER A 154 -11.03 -10.11 2.56
N HIS A 155 -11.86 -11.01 2.02
CA HIS A 155 -11.59 -11.69 0.74
C HIS A 155 -11.76 -10.76 -0.47
N LEU A 156 -12.77 -9.88 -0.46
CA LEU A 156 -13.01 -8.92 -1.54
C LEU A 156 -11.85 -7.89 -1.63
N VAL A 157 -11.30 -7.55 -0.48
CA VAL A 157 -10.14 -6.69 -0.26
C VAL A 157 -8.85 -7.29 -0.78
N GLY A 158 -8.52 -8.52 -0.38
CA GLY A 158 -7.38 -9.24 -0.95
C GLY A 158 -7.47 -9.32 -2.47
N THR A 159 -8.69 -9.44 -3.00
CA THR A 159 -8.94 -9.54 -4.44
C THR A 159 -8.74 -8.21 -5.19
N LEU A 160 -9.19 -7.07 -4.64
CA LEU A 160 -8.93 -5.73 -5.18
C LEU A 160 -7.45 -5.32 -5.08
N TYR A 161 -6.80 -5.72 -3.99
CA TYR A 161 -5.35 -5.59 -3.77
C TYR A 161 -4.53 -6.24 -4.90
N ILE A 162 -5.00 -7.37 -5.43
CA ILE A 162 -4.25 -8.08 -6.48
C ILE A 162 -4.50 -7.49 -7.87
N ILE A 163 -5.68 -6.91 -8.13
CA ILE A 163 -5.94 -6.18 -9.38
C ILE A 163 -5.05 -4.93 -9.50
N SER A 164 -4.89 -4.16 -8.41
CA SER A 164 -4.14 -2.91 -8.45
C SER A 164 -2.64 -3.12 -8.71
N THR A 165 -2.11 -4.33 -8.47
CA THR A 165 -0.67 -4.60 -8.55
C THR A 165 -0.10 -4.88 -9.95
N ARG A 166 -0.90 -4.92 -11.05
CA ARG A 166 -0.34 -5.12 -12.41
C ARG A 166 -1.06 -4.37 -13.54
N ASN A 167 -0.42 -3.29 -14.04
CA ASN A 167 -0.78 -2.44 -15.19
C ASN A 167 -1.68 -3.07 -16.27
N CYS A 168 -2.92 -2.59 -16.40
CA CYS A 168 -3.78 -2.86 -17.54
C CYS A 168 -3.72 -1.68 -18.53
N PRO A 169 -3.19 -1.83 -19.75
CA PRO A 169 -3.53 -0.92 -20.85
C PRO A 169 -4.86 -1.37 -21.46
N SER A 170 -5.80 -0.43 -21.59
CA SER A 170 -7.20 -0.54 -22.03
C SER A 170 -8.18 -1.04 -20.96
N ALA A 171 -8.82 -0.09 -20.26
CA ALA A 171 -10.10 -0.31 -19.58
C ALA A 171 -11.17 0.50 -20.31
N ASP A 172 -12.10 -0.21 -20.94
CA ASP A 172 -13.41 0.32 -21.28
C ASP A 172 -14.24 0.47 -20.00
N HIS A 173 -15.11 1.49 -20.00
CA HIS A 173 -15.83 2.07 -18.85
C HIS A 173 -16.93 1.18 -18.21
N SER A 174 -16.63 0.00 -17.66
CA SER A 174 -17.69 -0.85 -17.04
C SER A 174 -17.47 -1.30 -15.59
N PHE A 175 -16.59 -0.67 -14.82
CA PHE A 175 -16.37 -1.02 -13.39
C PHE A 175 -17.46 -0.45 -12.45
N THR A 176 -18.17 0.61 -12.86
CA THR A 176 -19.15 1.33 -12.04
C THR A 176 -20.45 0.58 -11.75
N GLY A 177 -20.78 -0.47 -12.52
CA GLY A 177 -22.08 -1.16 -12.42
C GLY A 177 -22.19 -2.20 -11.30
N ALA A 178 -21.08 -2.70 -10.74
CA ALA A 178 -21.10 -3.80 -9.76
C ALA A 178 -21.05 -3.33 -8.30
N VAL A 179 -20.49 -2.14 -8.03
CA VAL A 179 -20.31 -1.61 -6.67
C VAL A 179 -21.61 -0.98 -6.10
N SER A 180 -22.53 -0.55 -6.97
CA SER A 180 -23.75 0.16 -6.57
C SER A 180 -24.78 -0.69 -5.79
N GLN A 181 -24.57 -1.99 -5.63
CA GLN A 181 -25.56 -2.90 -5.01
C GLN A 181 -25.30 -3.23 -3.53
N HIS A 182 -24.10 -2.94 -2.96
CA HIS A 182 -23.75 -3.45 -1.61
C HIS A 182 -22.89 -2.48 -0.73
N PRO A 183 -23.55 -1.59 0.05
CA PRO A 183 -22.94 -0.51 0.85
C PRO A 183 -22.02 -0.90 2.03
N GLY A 184 -22.26 -2.02 2.70
CA GLY A 184 -21.55 -2.35 3.96
C GLY A 184 -20.08 -2.77 3.78
N LEU A 185 -19.57 -2.80 2.55
CA LEU A 185 -18.30 -3.40 2.17
C LEU A 185 -17.12 -2.44 2.05
N CYS A 186 -17.31 -1.12 2.13
CA CYS A 186 -16.23 -0.20 1.76
C CYS A 186 -15.30 0.19 2.94
N THR A 187 -15.68 -0.15 4.16
CA THR A 187 -15.27 0.56 5.39
C THR A 187 -14.11 -0.12 6.12
N ASP A 188 -14.37 -1.29 6.70
CA ASP A 188 -13.36 -2.15 7.33
C ASP A 188 -12.35 -2.67 6.30
N CYS A 189 -12.80 -2.72 5.03
CA CYS A 189 -12.03 -3.10 3.87
C CYS A 189 -10.94 -2.09 3.51
N ALA A 190 -11.29 -0.81 3.43
CA ALA A 190 -10.35 0.22 3.05
C ALA A 190 -9.38 0.53 4.20
N GLU A 191 -9.86 0.44 5.45
CA GLU A 191 -8.96 0.36 6.59
C GLU A 191 -8.04 -0.86 6.43
N SER A 192 -8.49 -2.10 6.35
CA SER A 192 -7.57 -3.27 6.23
C SER A 192 -6.64 -3.27 5.00
N LEU A 193 -7.05 -2.66 3.87
CA LEU A 193 -6.26 -2.51 2.63
C LEU A 193 -5.08 -1.54 2.80
N PHE A 194 -5.33 -0.41 3.44
CA PHE A 194 -4.35 0.67 3.60
C PHE A 194 -3.73 0.69 5.01
N LEU A 195 -4.35 0.02 5.96
CA LEU A 195 -4.06 0.01 7.37
C LEU A 195 -3.89 -1.47 7.77
N CYS A 196 -2.72 -2.04 7.43
CA CYS A 196 -2.39 -3.45 7.61
C CYS A 196 -2.89 -4.00 8.97
N PRO A 197 -3.81 -5.00 9.00
CA PRO A 197 -4.48 -5.43 10.23
C PRO A 197 -3.59 -6.28 11.18
N SER A 198 -2.37 -6.61 10.78
CA SER A 198 -1.52 -7.57 11.50
C SER A 198 -0.63 -6.96 12.60
N GLY A 199 -0.78 -5.69 12.94
CA GLY A 199 0.13 -5.01 13.89
C GLY A 199 1.57 -4.88 13.39
N SER A 200 1.85 -5.34 12.17
CA SER A 200 3.09 -5.02 11.46
C SER A 200 2.96 -3.59 10.93
N ASN A 201 3.86 -2.70 11.35
CA ASN A 201 3.90 -1.29 10.95
C ASN A 201 4.32 -1.10 9.47
N THR A 202 3.86 -1.97 8.57
CA THR A 202 4.22 -1.91 7.16
C THR A 202 3.56 -0.70 6.51
N VAL A 203 4.40 0.26 6.13
CA VAL A 203 4.03 1.45 5.34
C VAL A 203 3.42 0.97 4.03
N ILE A 204 2.21 1.44 3.70
CA ILE A 204 1.61 1.21 2.38
C ILE A 204 2.63 1.65 1.33
N PRO A 205 3.04 0.78 0.39
CA PRO A 205 3.86 1.19 -0.71
C PRO A 205 3.19 2.36 -1.45
N PRO A 206 3.88 3.50 -1.64
CA PRO A 206 3.28 4.70 -2.24
C PRO A 206 2.75 4.49 -3.66
N THR A 207 3.05 3.34 -4.28
CA THR A 207 2.50 2.93 -5.57
C THR A 207 1.01 2.62 -5.52
N TRP A 208 0.51 1.94 -4.46
CA TRP A 208 -0.85 1.36 -4.46
C TRP A 208 -1.98 2.39 -4.51
N LEU A 209 -1.79 3.51 -3.83
CA LEU A 209 -2.81 4.55 -3.76
C LEU A 209 -3.06 5.21 -5.13
N PRO A 210 -2.02 5.58 -5.92
CA PRO A 210 -2.19 5.96 -7.32
C PRO A 210 -2.94 4.92 -8.16
N GLU A 211 -2.64 3.63 -8.04
CA GLU A 211 -3.39 2.61 -8.81
C GLU A 211 -4.85 2.53 -8.39
N SER A 212 -5.14 2.61 -7.08
CA SER A 212 -6.51 2.57 -6.55
C SER A 212 -7.32 3.79 -7.00
N LEU A 213 -6.72 4.98 -6.96
CA LEU A 213 -7.34 6.21 -7.47
C LEU A 213 -7.62 6.14 -8.98
N ARG A 214 -6.73 5.51 -9.76
CA ARG A 214 -6.94 5.28 -11.20
C ARG A 214 -8.09 4.31 -11.47
N ALA A 215 -8.32 3.36 -10.57
CA ALA A 215 -9.44 2.42 -10.64
C ALA A 215 -10.78 3.02 -10.20
N GLY A 216 -10.85 4.33 -9.90
CA GLY A 216 -12.08 5.01 -9.53
C GLY A 216 -12.41 4.97 -8.03
N LEU A 217 -11.42 4.71 -7.16
CA LEU A 217 -11.64 4.73 -5.70
C LEU A 217 -12.30 6.04 -5.22
N LEU A 218 -11.94 7.17 -5.83
CA LEU A 218 -12.52 8.47 -5.50
C LEU A 218 -13.98 8.61 -5.99
N ASP A 219 -14.31 8.04 -7.15
CA ASP A 219 -15.67 8.04 -7.70
C ASP A 219 -16.66 7.30 -6.81
N ILE A 220 -16.21 6.22 -6.16
CA ILE A 220 -17.02 5.39 -5.26
C ILE A 220 -17.55 6.24 -4.09
N LEU A 221 -16.77 7.21 -3.60
CA LEU A 221 -17.20 8.10 -2.51
C LEU A 221 -18.45 8.93 -2.86
N PHE A 222 -18.72 9.12 -4.15
CA PHE A 222 -19.81 9.94 -4.66
C PHE A 222 -21.04 9.14 -5.09
N THR A 223 -21.11 7.84 -4.75
CA THR A 223 -22.26 7.00 -5.12
C THR A 223 -23.41 7.19 -4.12
N PRO A 224 -24.65 7.52 -4.55
CA PRO A 224 -25.73 7.98 -3.65
C PRO A 224 -26.27 6.99 -2.59
N HIS A 225 -25.91 5.70 -2.65
CA HIS A 225 -26.61 4.64 -1.90
C HIS A 225 -26.06 4.36 -0.48
N HIS A 226 -25.43 5.34 0.18
CA HIS A 226 -24.38 5.03 1.15
C HIS A 226 -24.33 5.89 2.43
N GLN A 227 -25.38 6.63 2.76
CA GLN A 227 -25.28 7.77 3.68
C GLN A 227 -24.80 7.49 5.13
N GLU A 228 -25.31 6.47 5.83
CA GLU A 228 -25.04 6.39 7.28
C GLU A 228 -23.78 5.58 7.65
N ALA A 229 -23.68 4.32 7.19
CA ALA A 229 -22.58 3.42 7.57
C ALA A 229 -21.23 3.77 6.92
N ILE A 230 -21.22 4.41 5.74
CA ILE A 230 -19.98 4.74 5.03
C ILE A 230 -19.40 6.07 5.51
N SER A 231 -20.18 6.95 6.14
CA SER A 231 -19.71 8.29 6.58
C SER A 231 -18.43 8.22 7.45
N ILE A 232 -18.40 7.33 8.45
CA ILE A 232 -17.22 7.12 9.32
C ILE A 232 -16.00 6.71 8.50
N SER A 233 -16.19 5.88 7.49
CA SER A 233 -15.07 5.32 6.73
C SER A 233 -14.62 6.18 5.58
N VAL A 234 -15.49 7.04 5.03
CA VAL A 234 -15.02 8.12 4.17
C VAL A 234 -14.14 9.06 4.99
N VAL A 235 -14.53 9.38 6.22
CA VAL A 235 -13.66 10.16 7.12
C VAL A 235 -12.34 9.44 7.35
N THR A 236 -12.33 8.15 7.69
CA THR A 236 -11.07 7.42 7.86
C THR A 236 -10.24 7.39 6.57
N LEU A 237 -10.84 7.12 5.41
CA LEU A 237 -10.15 7.11 4.12
C LEU A 237 -9.50 8.46 3.81
N LEU A 238 -10.24 9.56 4.00
CA LEU A 238 -9.71 10.91 3.81
C LEU A 238 -8.55 11.17 4.76
N GLU A 239 -8.74 10.94 6.07
CA GLU A 239 -7.78 11.32 7.10
C GLU A 239 -6.55 10.40 7.20
N LYS A 240 -6.72 9.10 6.98
CA LYS A 240 -5.65 8.10 7.20
C LYS A 240 -4.99 7.62 5.92
N VAL A 241 -5.65 7.76 4.77
CA VAL A 241 -5.13 7.25 3.50
C VAL A 241 -4.81 8.40 2.54
N PHE A 242 -5.81 9.18 2.13
CA PHE A 242 -5.62 10.19 1.09
C PHE A 242 -4.76 11.36 1.56
N ILE A 243 -5.06 11.94 2.74
CA ILE A 243 -4.31 13.08 3.26
C ILE A 243 -2.81 12.74 3.44
N PRO A 244 -2.42 11.64 4.12
CA PRO A 244 -1.01 11.26 4.19
C PRO A 244 -0.42 10.93 2.81
N GLY A 245 -1.20 10.32 1.92
CA GLY A 245 -0.78 10.01 0.56
C GLY A 245 -0.40 11.23 -0.29
N THR A 246 -0.99 12.40 -0.02
CA THR A 246 -0.73 13.62 -0.80
C THR A 246 0.69 14.18 -0.64
N VAL A 247 1.55 13.58 0.18
CA VAL A 247 2.99 13.94 0.23
C VAL A 247 3.78 13.32 -0.94
N TYR A 248 3.21 12.33 -1.63
CA TYR A 248 3.83 11.67 -2.77
C TYR A 248 3.38 12.31 -4.08
N ARG A 249 4.34 12.54 -4.98
CA ARG A 249 4.09 13.14 -6.30
C ARG A 249 3.15 12.26 -7.13
N SER A 250 3.42 10.95 -7.16
CA SER A 250 2.61 9.97 -7.90
C SER A 250 1.14 9.98 -7.47
N VAL A 251 0.89 10.08 -6.16
CA VAL A 251 -0.47 10.21 -5.60
C VAL A 251 -1.11 11.52 -6.04
N LEU A 252 -0.41 12.65 -5.94
CA LEU A 252 -0.92 13.95 -6.35
C LEU A 252 -1.24 14.02 -7.85
N GLU A 253 -0.36 13.50 -8.71
CA GLU A 253 -0.59 13.44 -10.16
C GLU A 253 -1.88 12.65 -10.48
N GLN A 254 -2.11 11.55 -9.76
CA GLN A 254 -3.33 10.77 -9.93
C GLN A 254 -4.55 11.47 -9.33
N LEU A 255 -4.44 12.06 -8.13
CA LEU A 255 -5.51 12.84 -7.50
C LEU A 255 -5.96 14.01 -8.37
N ARG A 256 -5.05 14.68 -9.08
CA ARG A 256 -5.39 15.73 -10.05
C ARG A 256 -6.39 15.22 -11.09
N THR A 257 -6.13 14.03 -11.63
CA THR A 257 -6.99 13.40 -12.64
C THR A 257 -8.31 12.93 -12.04
N SER A 258 -8.25 12.18 -10.93
CA SER A 258 -9.44 11.63 -10.28
C SER A 258 -10.35 12.71 -9.69
N LEU A 259 -9.79 13.80 -9.13
CA LEU A 259 -10.60 14.92 -8.63
C LEU A 259 -11.32 15.65 -9.76
N ALA A 260 -10.68 15.82 -10.93
CA ALA A 260 -11.35 16.43 -12.08
C ALA A 260 -12.61 15.65 -12.52
N GLN A 261 -12.66 14.34 -12.29
CA GLN A 261 -13.81 13.48 -12.63
C GLN A 261 -14.97 13.60 -11.65
N VAL A 262 -14.70 13.97 -10.40
CA VAL A 262 -15.71 14.12 -9.34
C VAL A 262 -16.02 15.58 -8.97
N ARG A 263 -15.24 16.55 -9.48
CA ARG A 263 -15.34 17.97 -9.11
C ARG A 263 -16.68 18.60 -9.45
N ASP A 264 -17.30 18.19 -10.55
CA ASP A 264 -18.61 18.72 -10.99
C ASP A 264 -19.80 18.04 -10.28
N ARG A 265 -19.55 17.07 -9.40
CA ARG A 265 -20.60 16.43 -8.61
C ARG A 265 -20.95 17.30 -7.41
N ASP A 266 -22.24 17.41 -7.12
CA ASP A 266 -22.73 18.15 -5.96
C ASP A 266 -22.41 17.39 -4.67
N ALA A 267 -21.22 17.65 -4.12
CA ALA A 267 -20.75 17.06 -2.86
C ALA A 267 -21.70 17.39 -1.70
N ALA A 268 -22.39 18.54 -1.72
CA ALA A 268 -23.33 18.92 -0.68
C ALA A 268 -24.64 18.13 -0.77
N ALA A 269 -25.09 17.79 -1.98
CA ALA A 269 -26.23 16.90 -2.17
C ALA A 269 -25.91 15.43 -1.81
N ILE A 270 -24.66 15.01 -1.96
CA ILE A 270 -24.23 13.61 -1.72
C ILE A 270 -23.85 13.39 -0.26
N PHE A 271 -23.09 14.31 0.34
CA PHE A 271 -22.69 14.24 1.75
C PHE A 271 -23.73 14.98 2.60
N ASP A 272 -24.75 14.24 3.04
CA ASP A 272 -25.79 14.70 3.97
C ASP A 272 -25.25 15.12 5.35
N ASN A 273 -24.07 14.61 5.72
CA ASN A 273 -23.36 14.98 6.93
C ASN A 273 -22.47 16.20 6.72
N ALA A 274 -22.85 17.34 7.31
CA ALA A 274 -22.08 18.58 7.25
C ALA A 274 -20.61 18.44 7.72
N ALA A 275 -20.34 17.56 8.69
CA ALA A 275 -18.98 17.32 9.18
C ALA A 275 -18.14 16.48 8.20
N LEU A 276 -18.77 15.62 7.39
CA LEU A 276 -18.11 14.91 6.29
C LEU A 276 -17.86 15.87 5.12
N LEU A 277 -18.84 16.68 4.76
CA LEU A 277 -18.70 17.72 3.72
C LEU A 277 -17.53 18.66 4.04
N ALA A 278 -17.45 19.18 5.26
CA ALA A 278 -16.35 20.05 5.69
C ALA A 278 -14.97 19.38 5.60
N ARG A 279 -14.89 18.07 5.86
CA ARG A 279 -13.66 17.28 5.71
C ARG A 279 -13.30 17.08 4.24
N TRP A 280 -14.27 16.76 3.40
CA TRP A 280 -14.09 16.65 1.96
C TRP A 280 -13.56 17.97 1.38
N GLU A 281 -14.19 19.11 1.72
CA GLU A 281 -13.73 20.43 1.28
C GLU A 281 -12.32 20.75 1.77
N SER A 282 -11.99 20.39 3.01
CA SER A 282 -10.65 20.56 3.57
C SER A 282 -9.62 19.70 2.83
N PHE A 283 -9.99 18.47 2.47
CA PHE A 283 -9.17 17.58 1.65
C PHE A 283 -8.93 18.17 0.26
N VAL A 284 -9.96 18.62 -0.44
CA VAL A 284 -9.82 19.25 -1.77
C VAL A 284 -8.90 20.47 -1.71
N LYS A 285 -9.10 21.36 -0.73
CA LYS A 285 -8.23 22.53 -0.51
C LYS A 285 -6.77 22.13 -0.29
N LEU A 286 -6.52 21.09 0.52
CA LEU A 286 -5.17 20.57 0.73
C LEU A 286 -4.56 20.03 -0.58
N VAL A 287 -5.33 19.27 -1.36
CA VAL A 287 -4.85 18.73 -2.63
C VAL A 287 -4.52 19.86 -3.60
N ASP A 288 -5.39 20.84 -3.78
CA ASP A 288 -5.14 21.99 -4.65
C ASP A 288 -3.89 22.78 -4.21
N TYR A 289 -3.71 23.01 -2.90
CA TYR A 289 -2.49 23.61 -2.36
C TYR A 289 -1.24 22.79 -2.73
N ARG A 290 -1.24 21.48 -2.50
CA ARG A 290 -0.08 20.62 -2.81
C ARG A 290 0.15 20.44 -4.31
N LEU A 291 -0.90 20.47 -5.13
CA LEU A 291 -0.78 20.49 -6.60
C LEU A 291 -0.08 21.77 -7.08
N SER A 292 -0.34 22.92 -6.46
CA SER A 292 0.37 24.15 -6.79
C SER A 292 1.88 24.06 -6.50
N ILE A 293 2.26 23.37 -5.42
CA ILE A 293 3.67 23.08 -5.09
C ILE A 293 4.27 22.10 -6.10
N LEU A 294 3.51 21.07 -6.50
CA LEU A 294 3.91 20.11 -7.52
C LEU A 294 4.15 20.78 -8.88
N ASP A 295 3.34 21.76 -9.26
CA ASP A 295 3.51 22.52 -10.51
C ASP A 295 4.78 23.40 -10.47
N GLN A 296 5.06 24.05 -9.34
CA GLN A 296 6.31 24.79 -9.15
C GLN A 296 7.54 23.86 -9.15
N TYR A 297 7.43 22.68 -8.53
CA TYR A 297 8.47 21.66 -8.57
C TYR A 297 8.73 21.17 -10.01
N THR A 298 7.68 20.88 -10.76
CA THR A 298 7.78 20.31 -12.12
C THR A 298 8.29 21.33 -13.14
N SER A 299 7.90 22.60 -12.99
CA SER A 299 8.41 23.71 -13.81
C SER A 299 9.84 24.12 -13.46
N GLY A 300 10.38 23.65 -12.33
CA GLY A 300 11.69 24.05 -11.83
C GLY A 300 11.70 25.40 -11.11
N ALA A 301 10.55 26.07 -10.97
CA ALA A 301 10.41 27.31 -10.22
C ALA A 301 10.73 27.13 -8.73
N LEU A 302 10.46 25.95 -8.18
CA LEU A 302 10.78 25.58 -6.81
C LEU A 302 11.97 24.60 -6.78
N ALA A 303 13.16 25.13 -7.01
CA ALA A 303 14.40 24.39 -6.88
C ALA A 303 14.84 24.30 -5.41
N VAL A 304 14.97 23.08 -4.87
CA VAL A 304 15.52 22.88 -3.53
C VAL A 304 17.05 22.99 -3.61
N PRO A 305 17.66 24.01 -3.01
CA PRO A 305 19.10 24.12 -2.95
C PRO A 305 19.67 22.97 -2.10
N ARG A 306 20.90 22.56 -2.39
CA ARG A 306 21.58 21.51 -1.65
C ARG A 306 23.00 21.92 -1.30
N ALA A 307 23.41 21.66 -0.07
CA ALA A 307 24.77 21.87 0.38
C ALA A 307 25.71 20.78 -0.17
N CYS A 308 26.97 21.14 -0.38
CA CYS A 308 28.06 20.20 -0.54
C CYS A 308 28.24 19.42 0.77
N ASP A 309 28.37 18.10 0.66
CA ASP A 309 28.47 17.21 1.81
C ASP A 309 29.87 17.25 2.48
N ASP A 310 30.86 17.92 1.87
CA ASP A 310 32.13 18.27 2.51
C ASP A 310 31.91 19.39 3.55
N LEU A 311 32.08 19.02 4.83
CA LEU A 311 31.84 19.87 6.00
C LEU A 311 32.66 21.17 6.00
N GLU A 312 33.84 21.15 5.39
CA GLU A 312 34.71 22.33 5.28
C GLU A 312 34.24 23.27 4.15
N CYS A 313 33.62 22.72 3.10
CA CYS A 313 33.17 23.47 1.93
C CYS A 313 31.90 24.28 2.21
N GLY A 314 30.83 23.61 2.64
CA GLY A 314 29.53 24.25 2.93
C GLY A 314 28.87 24.99 1.75
N LYS A 315 29.38 24.85 0.51
CA LYS A 315 28.82 25.52 -0.67
C LYS A 315 27.39 25.02 -0.93
N ILE A 316 26.44 25.93 -1.04
CA ILE A 316 25.05 25.64 -1.41
C ILE A 316 24.88 25.88 -2.91
N CYS A 317 24.44 24.86 -3.63
CA CYS A 317 24.26 24.89 -5.08
C CYS A 317 22.89 24.33 -5.49
N SER A 318 22.54 24.50 -6.76
CA SER A 318 21.48 23.69 -7.36
C SER A 318 21.92 22.21 -7.43
N LYS A 319 20.95 21.29 -7.40
CA LYS A 319 21.23 19.85 -7.45
C LYS A 319 21.98 19.44 -8.73
N GLN A 320 21.77 20.14 -9.83
CA GLN A 320 22.39 19.89 -11.13
C GLN A 320 23.89 20.20 -11.14
N GLU A 321 24.34 21.12 -10.28
CA GLU A 321 25.75 21.51 -10.17
C GLU A 321 26.56 20.58 -9.25
N LEU A 322 25.88 19.67 -8.53
CA LEU A 322 26.50 18.75 -7.60
C LEU A 322 26.71 17.37 -8.23
N LYS A 323 27.89 16.81 -7.99
CA LYS A 323 28.26 15.43 -8.34
C LYS A 323 27.84 14.49 -7.23
N ARG A 324 27.45 13.25 -7.55
CA ARG A 324 27.09 12.24 -6.56
C ARG A 324 28.24 11.29 -6.27
N CYS A 325 28.34 10.82 -5.03
CA CYS A 325 29.21 9.69 -4.68
C CYS A 325 28.83 8.47 -5.53
N SER A 326 29.78 7.86 -6.24
CA SER A 326 29.54 6.69 -7.10
C SER A 326 29.16 5.42 -6.33
N GLY A 327 29.55 5.30 -5.05
CA GLY A 327 29.19 4.17 -4.20
C GLY A 327 27.74 4.26 -3.72
N CYS A 328 27.47 5.15 -2.76
CA CYS A 328 26.14 5.25 -2.14
C CYS A 328 25.08 5.97 -3.00
N LEU A 329 25.48 6.84 -3.94
CA LEU A 329 24.61 7.79 -4.67
C LEU A 329 23.81 8.76 -3.77
N THR A 330 24.11 8.80 -2.47
CA THR A 330 23.44 9.64 -1.47
C THR A 330 24.21 10.92 -1.16
N GLY A 331 25.56 10.86 -1.18
CA GLY A 331 26.43 12.03 -0.99
C GLY A 331 26.54 12.91 -2.23
N TYR A 332 26.57 14.24 -2.06
CA TYR A 332 26.61 15.28 -3.08
C TYR A 332 27.78 16.24 -2.86
N TYR A 333 28.58 16.48 -3.91
CA TYR A 333 29.80 17.27 -3.84
C TYR A 333 29.89 18.24 -5.00
N CYS A 334 30.33 19.47 -4.74
CA CYS A 334 30.57 20.46 -5.79
C CYS A 334 31.83 20.14 -6.62
N SER A 335 32.73 19.29 -6.12
CA SER A 335 33.97 18.90 -6.81
C SER A 335 34.47 17.51 -6.35
N PRO A 336 35.34 16.85 -7.15
CA PRO A 336 36.02 15.63 -6.72
C PRO A 336 36.94 15.83 -5.50
N ILE A 337 37.50 17.04 -5.33
CA ILE A 337 38.34 17.39 -4.18
C ILE A 337 37.50 17.34 -2.89
N CYS A 338 36.30 17.92 -2.91
CA CYS A 338 35.37 17.87 -1.78
C CYS A 338 34.96 16.43 -1.44
N GLN A 339 34.70 15.60 -2.46
CA GLN A 339 34.43 14.17 -2.24
C GLN A 339 35.64 13.48 -1.58
N GLY A 340 36.86 13.75 -2.03
CA GLY A 340 38.08 13.19 -1.44
C GLY A 340 38.31 13.63 0.00
N ASN A 341 38.07 14.90 0.30
CA ASN A 341 38.14 15.45 1.66
C ASN A 341 37.13 14.78 2.59
N ASP A 342 35.87 14.71 2.18
CA ASP A 342 34.80 14.08 2.96
C ASP A 342 35.04 12.58 3.15
N TRP A 343 35.59 11.91 2.13
CA TRP A 343 35.99 10.50 2.19
C TRP A 343 37.08 10.25 3.22
N GLN A 344 38.10 11.10 3.28
CA GLN A 344 39.26 10.90 4.17
C GLN A 344 39.01 11.44 5.59
N ARG A 345 38.34 12.58 5.72
CA ARG A 345 38.26 13.38 6.97
C ARG A 345 36.82 13.65 7.44
N GLY A 346 35.85 13.60 6.53
CA GLY A 346 34.45 13.94 6.80
C GLY A 346 33.58 12.78 7.30
N GLY A 347 34.12 11.56 7.37
CA GLY A 347 33.41 10.39 7.90
C GLY A 347 32.59 9.63 6.85
N HIS A 348 32.65 10.03 5.57
CA HIS A 348 31.85 9.38 4.53
C HIS A 348 32.31 7.95 4.23
N ARG A 349 33.61 7.67 4.30
CA ARG A 349 34.14 6.32 4.06
C ARG A 349 33.52 5.28 5.00
N GLN A 350 33.30 5.65 6.26
CA GLN A 350 32.76 4.78 7.30
C GLN A 350 31.26 4.51 7.10
N THR A 351 30.55 5.41 6.41
CA THR A 351 29.08 5.37 6.29
C THR A 351 28.58 5.19 4.87
N CYS A 352 29.47 5.13 3.88
CA CYS A 352 29.09 4.98 2.48
C CYS A 352 28.28 3.70 2.25
N ASP A 353 28.70 2.58 2.85
CA ASP A 353 28.02 1.29 2.69
C ASP A 353 26.64 1.31 3.36
N ASP A 354 26.52 1.84 4.58
CA ASP A 354 25.24 2.00 5.28
C ASP A 354 24.27 2.90 4.51
N LEU A 355 24.77 4.01 3.95
CA LEU A 355 23.97 4.91 3.12
C LEU A 355 23.51 4.23 1.82
N SER A 356 24.31 3.31 1.27
CA SER A 356 23.93 2.49 0.11
C SER A 356 22.83 1.50 0.48
N LEU A 357 22.97 0.80 1.61
CA LEU A 357 21.96 -0.14 2.12
C LEU A 357 20.64 0.55 2.43
N ARG A 358 20.68 1.72 3.09
CA ARG A 358 19.49 2.55 3.34
C ARG A 358 18.80 2.93 2.03
N ARG A 359 19.56 3.30 0.99
CA ARG A 359 18.98 3.59 -0.34
C ARG A 359 18.21 2.39 -0.91
N ILE A 360 18.74 1.18 -0.73
CA ILE A 360 18.08 -0.06 -1.15
C ILE A 360 16.84 -0.33 -0.30
N LYS A 361 16.91 -0.14 1.03
CA LYS A 361 15.74 -0.28 1.92
C LYS A 361 14.57 0.62 1.47
N TYR A 362 14.86 1.86 1.09
CA TYR A 362 13.86 2.83 0.63
C TYR A 362 13.66 2.84 -0.90
N SER A 363 14.13 1.81 -1.61
CA SER A 363 14.02 1.72 -3.08
C SER A 363 12.57 1.56 -3.57
N HIS A 364 11.68 1.07 -2.71
CA HIS A 364 10.24 0.92 -2.97
C HIS A 364 9.53 2.26 -3.21
N ILE A 365 10.10 3.38 -2.77
CA ILE A 365 9.58 4.72 -3.06
C ILE A 365 10.17 5.20 -4.39
N PRO A 366 9.37 5.62 -5.37
CA PRO A 366 9.89 6.20 -6.60
C PRO A 366 10.84 7.38 -6.32
N SER A 367 11.89 7.54 -7.14
CA SER A 367 12.84 8.65 -6.96
C SER A 367 12.20 10.03 -7.13
N GLY A 368 11.17 10.12 -7.98
CA GLY A 368 10.36 11.32 -8.16
C GLY A 368 9.65 11.72 -6.86
N ASP A 369 9.01 10.76 -6.20
CA ASP A 369 8.34 10.96 -4.91
C ASP A 369 9.30 11.40 -3.81
N ARG A 370 10.45 10.72 -3.68
CA ARG A 370 11.49 11.15 -2.71
C ARG A 370 12.05 12.54 -2.98
N SER A 371 12.03 12.99 -4.24
CA SER A 371 12.51 14.32 -4.61
C SER A 371 11.45 15.39 -4.36
N PHE A 372 10.19 15.08 -4.66
CA PHE A 372 9.06 15.96 -4.40
C PHE A 372 8.84 16.13 -2.90
N LEU A 373 8.92 15.05 -2.12
CA LEU A 373 8.78 15.09 -0.67
C LEU A 373 9.75 16.08 -0.01
N ARG A 374 11.03 16.03 -0.38
CA ARG A 374 12.03 17.04 0.07
C ARG A 374 11.66 18.46 -0.36
N THR A 375 11.04 18.62 -1.52
CA THR A 375 10.58 19.92 -2.01
C THR A 375 9.41 20.43 -1.21
N LEU A 376 8.47 19.56 -0.85
CA LEU A 376 7.34 19.88 0.01
C LEU A 376 7.83 20.33 1.40
N VAL A 377 8.75 19.59 2.02
CA VAL A 377 9.37 19.99 3.30
C VAL A 377 10.11 21.32 3.18
N TYR A 378 10.91 21.50 2.13
CA TYR A 378 11.63 22.74 1.91
C TYR A 378 10.67 23.92 1.80
N HIS A 379 9.57 23.75 1.05
CA HIS A 379 8.51 24.75 0.94
C HIS A 379 7.93 25.11 2.32
N GLU A 380 7.48 24.11 3.08
CA GLU A 380 6.93 24.31 4.43
C GLU A 380 7.92 25.02 5.36
N TYR A 381 9.19 24.63 5.32
CA TYR A 381 10.25 25.31 6.07
C TYR A 381 10.37 26.78 5.67
N THR A 382 10.49 27.07 4.37
CA THR A 382 10.68 28.45 3.90
C THR A 382 9.51 29.35 4.25
N THR A 383 8.28 28.84 4.12
CA THR A 383 7.04 29.56 4.41
C THR A 383 6.87 29.84 5.91
N ARG A 384 7.38 28.94 6.77
CA ARG A 384 7.18 29.01 8.24
C ARG A 384 8.47 29.19 9.02
N ARG A 385 9.52 29.71 8.38
CA ARG A 385 10.87 29.79 8.97
C ARG A 385 10.93 30.57 10.28
N GLU A 386 10.11 31.62 10.43
CA GLU A 386 10.08 32.47 11.62
C GLU A 386 9.43 31.75 12.80
N GLU A 387 8.29 31.09 12.57
CA GLU A 387 7.63 30.22 13.56
C GLU A 387 8.56 29.09 14.01
N ILE A 388 9.26 28.46 13.05
CA ILE A 388 10.22 27.38 13.35
C ILE A 388 11.36 27.93 14.22
N ALA A 389 11.94 29.07 13.85
CA ALA A 389 13.03 29.68 14.62
C ALA A 389 12.59 30.05 16.04
N GLU A 390 11.39 30.61 16.21
CA GLU A 390 10.82 30.91 17.53
C GLU A 390 10.70 29.63 18.39
N LYS A 391 10.09 28.58 17.84
CA LYS A 391 9.97 27.29 18.54
C LYS A 391 11.33 26.69 18.91
N GLN A 392 12.33 26.83 18.03
CA GLN A 392 13.68 26.35 18.30
C GLN A 392 14.38 27.16 19.39
N LEU A 393 14.24 28.49 19.40
CA LEU A 393 14.79 29.35 20.45
C LEU A 393 14.18 29.03 21.82
N LEU A 394 12.86 28.85 21.87
CA LEU A 394 12.16 28.43 23.08
C LEU A 394 12.67 27.07 23.58
N PHE A 395 12.84 26.12 22.66
CA PHE A 395 13.40 24.81 22.99
C PHE A 395 14.82 24.91 23.57
N ILE A 396 15.74 25.63 22.90
CA ILE A 396 17.13 25.81 23.36
C ILE A 396 17.17 26.41 24.77
N ARG A 397 16.29 27.39 25.05
CA ARG A 397 16.18 28.02 26.36
C ARG A 397 15.70 27.04 27.44
N GLN A 398 14.77 26.15 27.11
CA GLN A 398 14.19 25.17 28.04
C GLN A 398 15.09 23.95 28.23
N HIS A 399 15.90 23.62 27.23
CA HIS A 399 16.73 22.42 27.16
C HIS A 399 18.20 22.79 26.87
N PRO A 400 18.88 23.51 27.79
CA PRO A 400 20.26 23.94 27.58
C PRO A 400 21.18 22.72 27.39
N GLY A 401 21.96 22.73 26.31
CA GLY A 401 22.87 21.64 25.93
C GLY A 401 22.26 20.58 25.01
N GLU A 402 20.94 20.61 24.77
CA GLU A 402 20.30 19.75 23.77
C GLU A 402 20.30 20.41 22.39
N VAL A 403 20.44 19.59 21.34
CA VAL A 403 20.39 20.07 19.95
C VAL A 403 18.96 19.93 19.43
N PRO A 404 18.27 21.04 19.07
CA PRO A 404 16.93 20.97 18.52
C PRO A 404 16.94 20.37 17.10
N TYR A 405 15.90 19.61 16.77
CA TYR A 405 15.54 19.28 15.39
C TYR A 405 14.07 19.63 15.14
N THR A 406 13.70 19.80 13.86
CA THR A 406 12.32 20.11 13.45
C THR A 406 11.67 18.88 12.82
N MET A 407 10.47 18.53 13.25
CA MET A 407 9.69 17.45 12.66
C MET A 407 8.54 18.03 11.85
N PHE A 408 8.32 17.50 10.65
CA PHE A 408 7.22 17.84 9.75
C PHE A 408 6.28 16.64 9.68
N ALA A 409 5.15 16.74 10.37
CA ALA A 409 4.19 15.64 10.48
C ALA A 409 2.99 15.92 9.55
N TYR A 410 2.87 15.13 8.49
CA TYR A 410 1.81 15.24 7.48
C TYR A 410 0.62 14.32 7.81
N LEU A 411 0.12 14.43 9.04
CA LEU A 411 -0.92 13.54 9.59
C LEU A 411 -2.35 14.00 9.31
N ARG A 412 -2.51 15.28 8.96
CA ARG A 412 -3.81 15.97 8.89
C ARG A 412 -3.82 16.89 7.68
N SER A 413 -4.91 17.66 7.55
CA SER A 413 -5.05 18.71 6.55
C SER A 413 -3.94 19.78 6.59
N THR A 414 -3.16 19.84 7.67
CA THR A 414 -2.04 20.75 7.84
C THR A 414 -0.75 19.99 8.15
N CYS A 415 0.39 20.59 7.80
CA CYS A 415 1.70 20.13 8.27
C CYS A 415 1.88 20.58 9.72
N GLU A 416 1.90 19.63 10.65
CA GLU A 416 2.23 19.91 12.04
C GLU A 416 3.75 20.02 12.20
N ILE A 417 4.21 21.08 12.85
CA ILE A 417 5.63 21.38 13.06
C ILE A 417 5.93 21.36 14.55
N THR A 418 6.79 20.44 14.96
CA THR A 418 7.24 20.28 16.35
C THR A 418 8.77 20.33 16.44
N ILE A 419 9.29 20.76 17.58
CA ILE A 419 10.74 20.73 17.88
C ILE A 419 11.01 19.61 18.86
N GLY A 420 12.02 18.79 18.58
CA GLY A 420 12.45 17.70 19.44
C GLY A 420 13.94 17.74 19.75
N SER A 421 14.37 16.86 20.65
CA SER A 421 15.78 16.69 21.05
C SER A 421 16.47 15.59 20.28
N LEU A 422 17.64 15.88 19.73
CA LEU A 422 18.46 14.91 19.02
C LEU A 422 19.04 13.82 19.93
N GLY A 423 19.20 14.11 21.24
CA GLY A 423 19.71 13.14 22.23
C GLY A 423 18.80 11.93 22.43
N ASN A 424 17.52 12.05 22.09
CA ASN A 424 16.55 10.94 22.14
C ASN A 424 16.50 10.13 20.83
N ALA A 425 17.31 10.50 19.83
CA ALA A 425 17.18 10.02 18.47
C ALA A 425 18.41 9.18 18.07
N SER A 426 18.64 8.08 18.80
CA SER A 426 19.80 7.17 18.64
C SER A 426 20.05 6.73 17.19
N ASP A 427 19.00 6.60 16.39
CA ASP A 427 19.08 6.18 14.99
C ASP A 427 19.80 7.20 14.07
N PHE A 428 20.02 8.42 14.56
CA PHE A 428 20.55 9.54 13.79
C PHE A 428 21.85 10.10 14.36
N GLU A 429 22.54 9.40 15.27
CA GLU A 429 23.74 9.92 15.92
C GLU A 429 24.82 10.37 14.91
N PHE A 430 24.99 9.61 13.82
CA PHE A 430 25.95 9.98 12.77
C PHE A 430 25.54 11.24 12.01
N GLU A 431 24.28 11.32 11.59
CA GLU A 431 23.78 12.50 10.89
C GLU A 431 23.72 13.72 11.80
N ALA A 432 23.37 13.54 13.05
CA ALA A 432 23.45 14.54 14.10
C ALA A 432 24.84 15.14 14.22
N ASP A 433 25.86 14.30 14.42
CA ASP A 433 27.27 14.73 14.51
C ASP A 433 27.69 15.48 13.24
N ARG A 434 27.35 14.96 12.07
CA ARG A 434 27.69 15.58 10.80
C ARG A 434 27.06 16.97 10.66
N THR A 435 25.79 17.09 11.03
CA THR A 435 25.07 18.37 10.99
C THR A 435 25.67 19.37 11.97
N TRP A 436 26.01 18.91 13.17
CA TRP A 436 26.70 19.70 14.20
C TRP A 436 28.06 20.21 13.74
N ARG A 437 28.92 19.32 13.22
CA ARG A 437 30.25 19.66 12.70
C ARG A 437 30.20 20.62 11.52
N SER A 438 29.12 20.60 10.74
CA SER A 438 28.90 21.57 9.67
C SER A 438 28.53 22.97 10.17
N GLY A 439 28.23 23.11 11.47
CA GLY A 439 27.59 24.29 12.03
C GLY A 439 26.24 24.53 11.35
N GLY A 440 25.41 23.50 11.23
CA GLY A 440 24.07 23.59 10.64
C GLY A 440 23.99 23.94 9.15
N ARG A 441 25.12 24.04 8.45
CA ARG A 441 25.17 24.36 7.01
C ARG A 441 24.72 23.20 6.14
N ILE A 442 25.05 21.97 6.52
CA ILE A 442 24.53 20.78 5.85
C ILE A 442 23.14 20.54 6.41
N GLN A 443 22.11 20.81 5.63
CA GLN A 443 20.75 20.45 5.99
C GLN A 443 20.56 18.96 5.72
N LEU A 444 20.42 18.17 6.79
CA LEU A 444 20.06 16.77 6.65
C LEU A 444 18.54 16.64 6.66
N HIS A 445 17.98 16.63 5.45
CA HIS A 445 16.62 16.15 5.22
C HIS A 445 16.59 14.63 5.45
N LEU A 446 16.36 14.26 6.70
CA LEU A 446 16.23 12.88 7.14
C LEU A 446 14.80 12.41 6.99
N VAL A 447 14.46 11.91 5.82
CA VAL A 447 13.17 11.26 5.62
C VAL A 447 13.21 9.90 6.32
N LYS A 448 12.85 9.86 7.60
CA LYS A 448 12.49 8.62 8.27
C LYS A 448 10.98 8.51 8.25
N ILE A 449 10.47 7.66 7.37
CA ILE A 449 9.08 7.25 7.43
C ILE A 449 8.98 6.38 8.69
N LEU A 450 8.37 6.92 9.75
CA LEU A 450 8.19 6.12 10.96
C LEU A 450 7.30 4.92 10.62
N GLU A 451 7.90 3.74 10.73
CA GLU A 451 7.19 2.47 10.82
C GLU A 451 6.47 2.46 12.18
N GLY A 452 5.31 3.12 12.27
CA GLY A 452 4.51 3.20 13.49
C GLY A 452 3.04 3.53 13.19
N THR A 453 2.12 2.75 13.76
CA THR A 453 0.66 2.88 13.72
C THR A 453 0.14 3.71 12.55
N VAL A 454 -0.09 3.01 11.43
CA VAL A 454 -1.19 3.27 10.48
C VAL A 454 -1.65 4.74 10.40
N GLY A 455 -1.22 5.41 9.32
CA GLY A 455 -1.58 6.82 9.07
C GLY A 455 -0.61 7.84 9.66
N GLN A 456 0.60 7.43 10.09
CA GLN A 456 1.65 8.35 10.50
C GLN A 456 2.87 8.38 9.56
N SER A 457 2.72 9.01 8.41
CA SER A 457 3.89 9.55 7.70
C SER A 457 4.42 10.76 8.47
N ARG A 458 5.34 10.50 9.40
CA ARG A 458 6.17 11.54 9.99
C ARG A 458 7.41 11.68 9.11
N GLU A 459 7.72 12.90 8.70
CA GLU A 459 8.98 13.21 8.06
C GLU A 459 9.82 14.02 9.04
N PHE A 460 11.08 13.66 9.18
CA PHE A 460 12.00 14.42 10.00
C PHE A 460 12.80 15.33 9.08
N SER A 461 13.10 16.53 9.52
CA SER A 461 14.14 17.30 8.88
C SER A 461 14.95 17.96 9.96
N CYS A 462 16.18 17.49 10.13
CA CYS A 462 17.06 18.08 11.10
C CYS A 462 17.51 19.43 10.55
N TRP A 463 16.99 20.50 11.14
CA TRP A 463 17.43 21.87 10.92
C TRP A 463 18.09 22.37 12.19
N PRO A 464 19.35 22.06 12.47
CA PRO A 464 20.04 22.79 13.52
C PRO A 464 20.31 24.18 12.98
N PHE A 465 19.67 25.16 13.59
CA PHE A 465 20.12 26.53 13.47
C PHE A 465 21.50 26.62 14.11
N PRO A 466 22.54 27.08 13.40
CA PRO A 466 23.78 27.44 14.05
C PRO A 466 23.61 28.83 14.64
N LEU A 467 22.82 28.94 15.72
CA LEU A 467 23.09 29.99 16.68
C LEU A 467 24.27 29.50 17.51
N ARG A 468 25.47 29.59 16.94
CA ARG A 468 26.61 29.94 17.79
C ARG A 468 26.30 31.35 18.27
N VAL A 469 25.63 31.44 19.42
CA VAL A 469 25.78 32.62 20.28
C VAL A 469 27.26 32.57 20.64
N SER A 470 28.09 33.28 19.88
CA SER A 470 29.46 33.52 20.30
C SER A 470 29.37 34.19 21.67
N ASP A 471 29.99 33.57 22.67
CA ASP A 471 30.14 34.14 24.01
C ASP A 471 30.68 35.58 23.96
#